data_AF-A0A5N9BLD5-F1
#
_entry.id   AF-A0A5N9BLD5-F1
#
_cell.length_a   1.000
_cell.length_b   1.000
_cell.length_c   1.000
_cell.angle_alpha   90.00
_cell.angle_beta   90.00
_cell.angle_gamma   90.00
#
_symmetry.space_group_name_H-M   'P 1'
#
loop_
_entity.id
_entity.type
_entity.pdbx_description
1 polymer ?
#
loop_
_entity_poly.entity_id
_entity_poly.type
_entity_poly.pdbx_seq_one_letter_code
_entity_poly.pdbx_strand_id
1 'polypeptide(L)'
;SSRLPITMVDLAACRQVKINREQALGLKSATPLGRLMLDMLQGWFHREPSREEFEFCDPLAMAIALHPAIATATKVDLDVGIENGELLGATSETGGPGEITLTQDVDSSRFFALFGRLFELR
;
A
#
# COMPACT_ATOMS: atom_id res chain seq x y z
N SER A 1 12.73 -20.08 3.69
CA SER A 1 13.16 -18.67 3.74
C SER A 1 14.29 -18.41 2.75
N SER A 2 14.25 -17.32 1.99
CA SER A 2 15.18 -17.01 0.88
C SER A 2 16.45 -16.24 1.27
N ARG A 3 16.49 -15.64 2.47
CA ARG A 3 17.58 -14.76 2.96
C ARG A 3 17.88 -13.53 2.09
N LEU A 4 17.01 -13.20 1.14
CA LEU A 4 17.15 -11.98 0.36
C LEU A 4 16.77 -10.77 1.23
N PRO A 5 17.38 -9.60 1.01
CA PRO A 5 16.90 -8.37 1.62
C PRO A 5 15.48 -8.09 1.10
N ILE A 6 14.51 -8.15 2.01
CA ILE A 6 13.09 -7.97 1.70
C ILE A 6 12.60 -6.76 2.50
N THR A 7 11.90 -5.85 1.82
CA THR A 7 11.07 -4.84 2.48
C THR A 7 9.62 -5.28 2.40
N MET A 8 8.98 -5.48 3.56
CA MET A 8 7.57 -5.85 3.65
C MET A 8 6.72 -4.59 3.82
N VAL A 9 5.74 -4.42 2.93
CA VAL A 9 4.64 -3.47 3.05
C VAL A 9 3.40 -4.29 3.35
N ASP A 10 2.95 -4.25 4.60
CA ASP A 10 1.83 -5.04 5.07
C ASP A 10 0.52 -4.24 5.03
N LEU A 11 -0.56 -4.89 5.45
CA LEU A 11 -1.87 -4.26 5.48
C LEU A 11 -1.95 -3.08 6.47
N ALA A 12 -1.16 -3.09 7.54
CA ALA A 12 -1.10 -1.98 8.49
C ALA A 12 -0.48 -0.73 7.84
N ALA A 13 0.58 -0.89 7.05
CA ALA A 13 1.16 0.18 6.25
C ALA A 13 0.18 0.65 5.15
N CYS A 14 -0.45 -0.27 4.41
CA CYS A 14 -1.42 0.08 3.36
C CYS A 14 -2.56 0.96 3.87
N ARG A 15 -3.10 0.65 5.06
CA ARG A 15 -4.21 1.39 5.68
C ARG A 15 -3.92 2.85 5.98
N GLN A 16 -2.64 3.23 6.03
CA GLN A 16 -2.23 4.62 6.23
C GLN A 16 -2.35 5.45 4.94
N VAL A 17 -2.34 4.79 3.78
CA VAL A 17 -2.50 5.41 2.45
C VAL A 17 -3.77 4.89 1.80
N LYS A 18 -4.88 5.48 2.21
CA LYS A 18 -6.20 5.14 1.72
C LYS A 18 -6.98 6.38 1.31
N ILE A 19 -7.95 6.17 0.43
CA ILE A 19 -8.90 7.18 0.01
C ILE A 19 -10.32 6.64 0.22
N ASN A 20 -11.22 7.50 0.68
CA ASN A 20 -12.63 7.11 0.77
C ASN A 20 -13.34 7.26 -0.58
N ARG A 21 -14.51 6.65 -0.70
CA ARG A 21 -15.32 6.68 -1.93
C ARG A 21 -15.63 8.09 -2.40
N GLU A 22 -16.09 8.95 -1.51
CA GLU A 22 -16.49 10.33 -1.85
C GLU A 22 -15.31 11.09 -2.46
N GLN A 23 -14.15 11.02 -1.83
CA GLN A 23 -12.90 11.61 -2.30
C GLN A 23 -12.53 11.03 -3.67
N ALA A 24 -12.52 9.70 -3.83
CA ALA A 24 -12.11 9.04 -5.06
C ALA A 24 -13.01 9.39 -6.26
N LEU A 25 -14.32 9.44 -6.05
CA LEU A 25 -15.30 9.84 -7.08
C LEU A 25 -15.26 11.35 -7.38
N GLY A 26 -14.77 12.16 -6.44
CA GLY A 26 -14.57 13.59 -6.63
C GLY A 26 -13.31 13.97 -7.43
N LEU A 27 -12.31 13.09 -7.47
CA LEU A 27 -11.03 13.34 -8.15
C LEU A 27 -11.19 13.55 -9.66
N LYS A 28 -10.40 14.47 -10.21
CA LYS A 28 -10.35 14.74 -11.66
C LYS A 28 -8.92 14.84 -12.15
N SER A 29 -8.72 14.53 -13.42
CA SER A 29 -7.46 14.77 -14.12
C SER A 29 -7.71 15.19 -15.56
N ALA A 30 -6.89 16.13 -16.05
CA ALA A 30 -6.94 16.59 -17.43
C ALA A 30 -6.06 15.75 -18.37
N THR A 31 -5.18 14.90 -17.84
CA THR A 31 -4.23 14.11 -18.63
C THR A 31 -4.82 12.74 -19.02
N PRO A 32 -4.40 12.15 -20.17
CA PRO A 32 -4.82 10.80 -20.52
C PRO A 32 -4.43 9.75 -19.47
N LEU A 33 -3.22 9.86 -18.90
CA LEU A 33 -2.74 8.93 -17.88
C LEU A 33 -3.53 9.04 -16.58
N GLY A 34 -3.78 10.27 -16.10
CA GLY A 34 -4.57 10.48 -14.91
C GLY A 34 -6.02 10.05 -15.07
N ARG A 35 -6.63 10.28 -16.24
CA ARG A 35 -7.97 9.75 -16.56
C ARG A 35 -8.01 8.23 -16.50
N LEU A 36 -7.04 7.54 -17.10
CA LEU A 36 -6.97 6.08 -17.05
C LEU A 36 -6.87 5.56 -15.61
N MET A 37 -6.03 6.19 -14.78
CA MET A 37 -5.92 5.83 -13.37
C MET A 37 -7.24 6.05 -12.62
N LEU A 38 -7.91 7.18 -12.86
CA LEU A 38 -9.21 7.48 -12.26
C LEU A 38 -10.29 6.51 -12.74
N ASP A 39 -10.30 6.11 -14.00
CA ASP A 39 -11.23 5.11 -14.52
C ASP A 39 -11.06 3.77 -13.80
N MET A 40 -9.82 3.37 -13.49
CA MET A 40 -9.54 2.17 -12.70
C MET A 40 -10.02 2.30 -11.24
N LEU A 41 -9.64 3.40 -10.57
CA LEU A 41 -9.98 3.63 -9.16
C LEU A 41 -11.48 3.80 -8.95
N GLN A 42 -12.11 4.68 -9.72
CA GLN A 42 -13.55 4.94 -9.64
C GLN A 42 -14.32 3.70 -10.12
N GLY A 43 -13.87 3.05 -11.19
CA GLY A 43 -14.46 1.80 -11.68
C GLY A 43 -14.45 0.68 -10.64
N TRP A 44 -13.41 0.60 -9.81
CA TRP A 44 -13.38 -0.33 -8.67
C TRP A 44 -14.50 -0.04 -7.67
N PHE A 45 -14.71 1.22 -7.26
CA PHE A 45 -15.82 1.58 -6.37
C PHE A 45 -17.20 1.34 -6.98
N HIS A 46 -17.36 1.51 -8.31
CA HIS A 46 -18.61 1.17 -8.99
C HIS A 46 -18.88 -0.35 -8.99
N ARG A 47 -17.83 -1.17 -9.08
CA ARG A 47 -17.93 -2.65 -9.00
C ARG A 47 -18.18 -3.14 -7.58
N GLU A 48 -17.66 -2.43 -6.58
CA GLU A 48 -17.70 -2.81 -5.16
C GLU A 48 -18.53 -1.81 -4.34
N PRO A 49 -19.87 -1.79 -4.48
CA PRO A 49 -20.74 -0.77 -3.89
C PRO A 49 -20.85 -0.84 -2.36
N SER A 50 -20.33 -1.88 -1.70
CA SER A 50 -20.25 -1.96 -0.24
C SER A 50 -18.92 -1.45 0.34
N ARG A 51 -17.92 -1.15 -0.50
CA ARG A 51 -16.59 -0.71 -0.06
C ARG A 51 -16.51 0.81 0.05
N GLU A 52 -16.22 1.33 1.24
CA GLU A 52 -16.09 2.77 1.47
C GLU A 52 -14.66 3.31 1.31
N GLU A 53 -13.66 2.43 1.33
CA GLU A 53 -12.25 2.82 1.28
C GLU A 53 -11.48 1.94 0.28
N PHE A 54 -10.46 2.55 -0.35
CA PHE A 54 -9.47 1.87 -1.19
C PHE A 54 -8.08 2.11 -0.60
N GLU A 55 -7.33 1.03 -0.39
CA GLU A 55 -5.96 1.05 0.17
C GLU A 55 -4.95 0.92 -0.98
N PHE A 56 -3.99 1.84 -1.07
CA PHE A 56 -3.02 1.87 -2.17
C PHE A 56 -1.80 0.97 -1.91
N CYS A 57 -2.01 -0.33 -1.64
CA CYS A 57 -0.94 -1.26 -1.30
C CYS A 57 0.20 -1.32 -2.33
N ASP A 58 -0.10 -1.70 -3.58
CA ASP A 58 0.94 -1.86 -4.60
C ASP A 58 1.59 -0.51 -4.97
N PRO A 59 0.83 0.60 -5.13
CA PRO A 59 1.44 1.91 -5.31
C PRO A 59 2.33 2.35 -4.14
N LEU A 60 1.99 2.00 -2.90
CA LEU A 60 2.84 2.27 -1.73
C LEU A 60 4.14 1.49 -1.79
N ALA A 61 4.08 0.20 -2.12
CA ALA A 61 5.29 -0.62 -2.27
C ALA A 61 6.22 -0.06 -3.34
N MET A 62 5.67 0.37 -4.47
CA MET A 62 6.44 1.06 -5.52
C MET A 62 7.02 2.39 -5.02
N ALA A 63 6.23 3.19 -4.32
CA ALA A 63 6.67 4.49 -3.79
C ALA A 63 7.83 4.33 -2.79
N ILE A 64 7.78 3.35 -1.90
CA ILE A 64 8.85 3.05 -0.94
C ILE A 64 10.11 2.56 -1.67
N ALA A 65 9.97 1.71 -2.70
CA ALA A 65 11.11 1.24 -3.48
C ALA A 65 11.86 2.39 -4.20
N LEU A 66 11.13 3.39 -4.71
CA LEU A 66 11.70 4.55 -5.39
C LEU A 66 12.16 5.66 -4.42
N HIS A 67 11.45 5.81 -3.30
CA HIS A 67 11.65 6.87 -2.32
C HIS A 67 11.50 6.31 -0.90
N PRO A 68 12.53 5.61 -0.36
CA PRO A 68 12.43 4.94 0.94
C PRO A 68 12.06 5.87 2.10
N ALA A 69 12.44 7.14 2.01
CA ALA A 69 12.13 8.17 3.01
C ALA A 69 10.63 8.56 3.11
N ILE A 70 9.74 7.91 2.37
CA ILE A 70 8.28 8.03 2.55
C ILE A 70 7.82 7.22 3.76
N ALA A 71 8.60 6.25 4.24
CA ALA A 71 8.22 5.46 5.40
C ALA A 71 9.38 5.24 6.37
N THR A 72 9.05 5.00 7.63
CA THR A 72 9.95 4.40 8.60
C THR A 72 9.85 2.88 8.51
N ALA A 73 10.90 2.18 8.91
CA ALA A 73 10.90 0.73 8.92
C ALA A 73 11.80 0.18 10.03
N THR A 74 11.50 -1.04 10.47
CA THR A 74 12.27 -1.77 11.47
C THR A 74 12.65 -3.15 10.95
N LYS A 75 13.74 -3.71 11.47
CA LYS A 75 14.16 -5.07 11.14
C LYS A 75 13.44 -6.09 12.02
N VAL A 76 12.85 -7.09 11.41
CA VAL A 76 12.09 -8.17 12.07
C VAL A 76 12.40 -9.51 11.43
N ASP A 77 12.21 -10.59 12.20
CA ASP A 77 12.05 -11.94 11.66
C ASP A 77 10.56 -12.27 11.53
N LEU A 78 10.18 -12.79 10.37
CA LEU A 78 8.81 -13.18 10.07
C LEU A 78 8.75 -14.65 9.70
N ASP A 79 7.61 -15.26 10.02
CA ASP A 79 7.22 -16.57 9.52
C ASP A 79 5.84 -16.52 8.86
N VAL A 80 5.58 -17.52 8.03
CA VAL A 80 4.31 -17.67 7.32
C VAL A 80 3.70 -19.00 7.72
N GLY A 81 2.46 -18.99 8.22
CA GLY A 81 1.72 -20.22 8.51
C GLY A 81 1.53 -21.04 7.24
N ILE A 82 2.16 -22.21 7.15
CA ILE A 82 2.06 -23.13 5.99
C ILE A 82 1.23 -24.39 6.28
N GLU A 83 0.86 -24.59 7.54
CA GLU A 83 0.06 -25.73 7.96
C GLU A 83 -1.42 -25.48 7.68
N ASN A 84 -2.14 -26.53 7.28
CA ASN A 84 -3.58 -26.44 7.05
C ASN A 84 -4.29 -26.09 8.36
N GLY A 85 -5.04 -24.99 8.36
CA GLY A 85 -5.75 -24.49 9.53
C GLY A 85 -6.11 -23.02 9.39
N GLU A 86 -6.59 -22.41 10.47
CA GLU A 86 -7.03 -21.01 10.49
C GLU A 86 -5.89 -20.00 10.20
N LEU A 87 -4.64 -20.40 10.46
CA LEU A 87 -3.45 -19.55 10.29
C LEU A 87 -2.72 -19.78 8.96
N LEU A 88 -3.28 -20.58 8.04
CA LEU A 88 -2.69 -20.79 6.73
C LEU A 88 -2.58 -19.44 5.98
N GLY A 89 -1.36 -19.06 5.63
CA GLY A 89 -1.03 -17.78 4.96
C GLY A 89 -0.86 -16.59 5.90
N ALA A 90 -1.10 -16.73 7.20
CA ALA A 90 -0.88 -15.66 8.16
C ALA A 90 0.61 -15.37 8.29
N THR A 91 0.97 -14.08 8.33
CA THR A 91 2.34 -13.63 8.62
C THR A 91 2.43 -13.22 10.08
N SER A 92 3.43 -13.73 10.79
CA SER A 92 3.65 -13.42 12.21
C SER A 92 5.12 -13.08 12.47
N GLU A 93 5.35 -12.16 13.40
CA GLU A 93 6.69 -11.88 13.94
C GLU A 93 7.10 -13.03 14.86
N THR A 94 8.31 -13.55 14.68
CA THR A 94 8.80 -14.72 15.45
C THR A 94 9.96 -14.41 16.40
N GLY A 95 10.51 -13.19 16.38
CA GLY A 95 11.63 -12.82 17.25
C GLY A 95 12.31 -11.48 16.94
N GLY A 96 13.58 -11.37 17.36
CA GLY A 96 14.41 -10.14 17.31
C GLY A 96 14.79 -9.64 15.91
N PRO A 97 15.87 -8.83 15.76
CA PRO A 97 16.15 -8.14 14.51
C PRO A 97 16.58 -9.13 13.41
N GLY A 98 15.62 -9.49 12.58
CA GLY A 98 15.79 -10.33 11.41
C GLY A 98 16.26 -9.60 10.16
N GLU A 99 16.23 -10.28 9.02
CA GLU A 99 16.66 -9.73 7.73
C GLU A 99 15.54 -9.00 6.97
N ILE A 100 14.30 -9.04 7.47
CA ILE A 100 13.15 -8.40 6.82
C ILE A 100 13.00 -6.99 7.36
N THR A 101 12.89 -6.02 6.46
CA THR A 101 12.59 -4.63 6.79
C THR A 101 11.08 -4.42 6.72
N LEU A 102 10.41 -4.36 7.88
CA LEU A 102 8.97 -4.15 7.98
C LEU A 102 8.67 -2.65 8.03
N THR A 103 7.85 -2.19 7.08
CA THR A 103 7.33 -0.81 7.03
C THR A 103 6.49 -0.51 8.27
N GLN A 104 6.70 0.64 8.90
CA GLN A 104 6.01 1.08 10.10
C GLN A 104 5.10 2.28 9.80
N ASP A 105 5.62 3.50 9.94
CA ASP A 105 4.86 4.73 9.69
C ASP A 105 5.06 5.19 8.25
N VAL A 106 3.97 5.59 7.60
CA VAL A 106 3.97 6.11 6.24
C VAL A 106 3.65 7.61 6.26
N ASP A 107 4.49 8.42 5.61
CA ASP A 107 4.18 9.81 5.29
C ASP A 107 3.15 9.85 4.16
N SER A 108 1.88 9.70 4.54
CA SER A 108 0.76 9.66 3.60
C SER A 108 0.62 10.96 2.81
N SER A 109 0.93 12.11 3.42
CA SER A 109 0.91 13.39 2.73
C SER A 109 1.93 13.43 1.60
N ARG A 110 3.15 12.97 1.84
CA ARG A 110 4.18 12.87 0.81
C ARG A 110 3.84 11.83 -0.25
N PHE A 111 3.28 10.69 0.13
CA PHE A 111 2.77 9.69 -0.81
C PHE A 111 1.72 10.30 -1.77
N PHE A 112 0.68 10.93 -1.23
CA PHE A 112 -0.38 11.53 -2.06
C PHE A 112 0.11 12.74 -2.86
N ALA A 113 1.11 13.49 -2.39
CA ALA A 113 1.76 14.54 -3.17
C ALA A 113 2.53 13.98 -4.38
N LEU A 114 3.20 12.83 -4.24
CA LEU A 114 3.86 12.15 -5.37
C LEU A 114 2.83 11.56 -6.33
N PHE A 115 1.84 10.85 -5.81
CA PHE A 115 0.76 10.23 -6.58
C PHE A 115 -0.04 11.28 -7.37
N GLY A 116 -0.44 12.37 -6.71
CA GLY A 116 -1.16 13.48 -7.30
C GLY A 116 -0.37 14.19 -8.40
N ARG A 117 0.96 14.37 -8.22
CA ARG A 117 1.82 14.93 -9.27
C ARG A 117 1.97 14.01 -10.48
N LEU A 118 2.11 12.70 -10.26
CA LEU A 118 2.25 11.73 -11.34
C LEU A 118 1.02 11.69 -12.25
N PHE A 119 -0.17 11.79 -11.67
CA PHE A 119 -1.45 11.70 -12.38
C PHE A 119 -2.15 13.05 -12.61
N GLU A 120 -1.51 14.15 -12.20
CA GLU A 120 -2.05 15.52 -12.26
C GLU A 120 -3.48 15.62 -11.69
N LEU A 121 -3.65 15.11 -10.47
CA LEU A 121 -4.95 15.05 -9.80
C LEU A 121 -5.35 16.42 -9.25
N ARG A 122 -6.65 16.72 -9.37
CA ARG A 122 -7.33 17.91 -8.86
C ARG A 122 -8.60 17.54 -8.12
#